data_AF-A0A1T4UF42-F1
#
_entry.id   AF-A0A1T4UF42-F1
#
_cell.length_a   1.000
_cell.length_b   1.000
_cell.length_c   1.000
_cell.angle_alpha   90.00
_cell.angle_beta   90.00
_cell.angle_gamma   90.00
#
_symmetry.space_group_name_H-M   'P 1'
#
loop_
_entity.id
_entity.type
_entity.pdbx_description
1 polymer ?
#
loop_
_entity_poly.entity_id
_entity_poly.type
_entity_poly.pdbx_seq_one_letter_code
_entity_poly.pdbx_strand_id
1 'polypeptide(L)'
;MSGFGGKVPTNQNTNIAGNGWPDLSTADFRKVRRIPHVFDESSVAMAIEIAADNVQGQLAGVDQSLTGAKLALYQRAVYALAHADLLPEFATQNRRDEAENTAEDAGEQGDRFRAQSTRDIAQIKGESPNGIELL
;
A
#
# COMPACT_ATOMS: atom_id res chain seq x y z
N MET A 1 3.62 -16.68 -45.01
CA MET A 1 4.39 -16.19 -43.84
C MET A 1 3.37 -15.94 -42.73
N SER A 2 3.17 -16.90 -41.83
CA SER A 2 2.15 -16.79 -40.78
C SER A 2 2.70 -15.98 -39.62
N GLY A 3 2.01 -14.89 -39.29
CA GLY A 3 2.43 -13.89 -38.32
C GLY A 3 2.46 -14.40 -36.89
N PHE A 4 3.53 -14.06 -36.17
CA PHE A 4 3.59 -14.09 -34.72
C PHE A 4 2.75 -12.92 -34.17
N GLY A 5 1.43 -13.13 -34.08
CA GLY A 5 0.55 -12.28 -33.28
C GLY A 5 0.72 -12.61 -31.80
N GLY A 6 1.82 -12.17 -31.21
CA GLY A 6 2.00 -12.25 -29.76
C GLY A 6 0.96 -11.36 -29.08
N LYS A 7 -0.05 -11.96 -28.44
CA LYS A 7 -0.92 -11.23 -27.52
C LYS A 7 -0.01 -10.65 -26.44
N VAL A 8 0.06 -9.32 -26.36
CA VAL A 8 0.70 -8.65 -25.23
C VAL A 8 -0.05 -9.12 -23.98
N PRO A 9 0.63 -9.67 -22.95
CA PRO A 9 -0.04 -10.00 -21.71
C PRO A 9 -0.63 -8.70 -21.14
N THR A 10 -1.96 -8.59 -21.09
CA THR A 10 -2.60 -7.48 -20.40
C THR A 10 -2.34 -7.69 -18.91
N ASN A 11 -1.54 -6.80 -18.30
CA ASN A 11 -1.36 -6.77 -16.86
C ASN A 11 -2.74 -6.63 -16.20
N GLN A 12 -3.14 -7.64 -15.44
CA GLN A 12 -4.38 -7.61 -14.68
C GLN A 12 -4.22 -6.62 -13.53
N ASN A 13 -5.25 -5.81 -13.31
CA ASN A 13 -5.34 -4.89 -12.17
C ASN A 13 -6.71 -5.07 -11.52
N THR A 14 -6.75 -4.95 -10.20
CA THR A 14 -7.94 -5.12 -9.38
C THR A 14 -8.34 -3.79 -8.78
N ASN A 15 -9.62 -3.43 -8.96
CA ASN A 15 -10.25 -2.32 -8.22
C ASN A 15 -10.81 -2.88 -6.93
N ILE A 16 -10.48 -2.23 -5.82
CA ILE A 16 -10.86 -2.60 -4.47
C ILE A 16 -11.86 -1.56 -3.98
N ALA A 17 -13.12 -1.98 -3.80
CA ALA A 17 -14.19 -1.11 -3.36
C ALA A 17 -13.93 -0.64 -1.92
N GLY A 18 -14.03 0.66 -1.67
CA GLY A 18 -13.75 1.24 -0.36
C GLY A 18 -14.89 1.08 0.66
N ASN A 19 -16.06 0.58 0.25
CA ASN A 19 -17.21 0.34 1.13
C ASN A 19 -17.62 1.55 2.00
N GLY A 20 -17.68 2.74 1.37
CA GLY A 20 -17.94 4.02 2.04
C GLY A 20 -16.69 4.91 2.13
N TRP A 21 -15.51 4.28 2.15
CA TRP A 21 -14.22 4.97 1.98
C TRP A 21 -13.85 5.12 0.49
N PRO A 22 -12.84 5.95 0.17
CA PRO A 22 -12.34 6.04 -1.20
C PRO A 22 -11.85 4.70 -1.75
N ASP A 23 -12.20 4.41 -3.00
CA ASP A 23 -11.74 3.21 -3.70
C ASP A 23 -10.22 3.18 -3.87
N LEU A 24 -9.68 1.98 -3.93
CA LEU A 24 -8.25 1.71 -4.11
C LEU A 24 -8.05 0.81 -5.33
N SER A 25 -6.85 0.83 -5.91
CA SER A 25 -6.50 -0.10 -6.99
C SER A 25 -5.11 -0.67 -6.83
N THR A 26 -4.91 -1.90 -7.31
CA THR A 26 -3.57 -2.50 -7.40
C THR A 26 -2.71 -1.77 -8.44
N ALA A 27 -3.31 -1.18 -9.47
CA ALA A 27 -2.61 -0.37 -10.46
C ALA A 27 -1.92 0.85 -9.83
N ASP A 28 -2.66 1.62 -9.04
CA ASP A 28 -2.13 2.81 -8.35
C ASP A 28 -1.12 2.41 -7.28
N PHE A 29 -1.41 1.36 -6.52
CA PHE A 29 -0.46 0.82 -5.55
C PHE A 29 0.87 0.45 -6.20
N ARG A 30 0.84 -0.34 -7.29
CA ARG A 30 2.02 -0.74 -8.05
C ARG A 30 2.77 0.47 -8.60
N LYS A 31 2.06 1.47 -9.11
CA LYS A 31 2.66 2.71 -9.62
C LYS A 31 3.35 3.52 -8.51
N VAL A 32 2.66 3.75 -7.40
CA VAL A 32 3.14 4.55 -6.26
C VAL A 32 4.31 3.88 -5.57
N ARG A 33 4.23 2.56 -5.37
CA ARG A 33 5.24 1.76 -4.66
C ARG A 33 6.30 1.14 -5.57
N ARG A 34 6.18 1.33 -6.89
CA ARG A 34 7.02 0.72 -7.92
C ARG A 34 7.08 -0.80 -7.80
N ILE A 35 5.96 -1.44 -7.48
CA ILE A 35 5.86 -2.90 -7.31
C ILE A 35 5.78 -3.55 -8.70
N PRO A 36 6.76 -4.38 -9.08
CA PRO A 36 6.75 -5.16 -10.31
C PRO A 36 5.50 -6.02 -10.49
N HIS A 37 5.02 -6.16 -11.73
CA HIS A 37 3.91 -7.06 -12.08
C HIS A 37 4.25 -8.57 -11.97
N VAL A 38 5.50 -8.93 -11.62
CA VAL A 38 5.85 -10.32 -11.32
C VAL A 38 5.27 -10.81 -10.00
N PHE A 39 4.90 -9.89 -9.10
CA PHE A 39 4.21 -10.21 -7.86
C PHE A 39 2.74 -10.53 -8.14
N ASP A 40 2.27 -11.63 -7.55
CA ASP A 40 0.92 -12.15 -7.74
C ASP A 40 -0.15 -11.09 -7.47
N GLU A 41 -1.12 -10.99 -8.37
CA GLU A 41 -2.15 -9.96 -8.32
C GLU A 41 -3.12 -10.16 -7.16
N SER A 42 -3.44 -11.41 -6.81
CA SER A 42 -4.32 -11.71 -5.67
C SER A 42 -3.64 -11.44 -4.33
N SER A 43 -2.35 -11.75 -4.19
CA SER A 43 -1.55 -11.36 -3.01
C SER A 43 -1.52 -9.84 -2.84
N VAL A 44 -1.29 -9.10 -3.93
CA VAL A 44 -1.26 -7.63 -3.89
C VAL A 44 -2.64 -7.05 -3.53
N ALA A 45 -3.72 -7.57 -4.11
CA ALA A 45 -5.07 -7.13 -3.79
C ALA A 45 -5.41 -7.41 -2.31
N MET A 46 -5.12 -8.62 -1.82
CA MET A 46 -5.36 -9.02 -0.44
C MET A 46 -4.60 -8.14 0.56
N ALA A 47 -3.33 -7.80 0.28
CA ALA A 47 -2.55 -6.91 1.13
C ALA A 47 -3.16 -5.51 1.23
N ILE A 48 -3.68 -4.97 0.11
CA ILE A 48 -4.37 -3.67 0.13
C ILE A 48 -5.68 -3.77 0.92
N GLU A 49 -6.47 -4.83 0.77
CA GLU A 49 -7.72 -5.02 1.50
C GLU A 49 -7.51 -5.09 3.02
N ILE A 50 -6.54 -5.89 3.47
CA ILE A 50 -6.20 -6.02 4.90
C ILE A 50 -5.69 -4.69 5.45
N ALA A 51 -4.81 -4.01 4.71
CA ALA A 51 -4.29 -2.71 5.10
C ALA A 51 -5.39 -1.64 5.14
N ALA A 52 -6.34 -1.69 4.20
CA ALA A 52 -7.48 -0.78 4.17
C ALA A 52 -8.36 -0.97 5.41
N ASP A 53 -8.74 -2.22 5.72
CA ASP A 53 -9.53 -2.54 6.92
C ASP A 53 -8.86 -2.02 8.19
N ASN A 54 -7.55 -2.23 8.33
CA ASN A 54 -6.78 -1.74 9.48
C ASN A 54 -6.78 -0.21 9.59
N VAL A 55 -6.47 0.50 8.50
CA VAL A 55 -6.44 1.96 8.47
C VAL A 55 -7.83 2.54 8.73
N GLN A 56 -8.86 1.98 8.11
CA GLN A 56 -10.25 2.42 8.29
C GLN A 56 -10.72 2.21 9.73
N GLY A 57 -10.37 1.08 10.36
CA GLY A 57 -10.65 0.83 11.78
C GLY A 57 -9.97 1.85 12.70
N GLN A 58 -8.73 2.25 12.38
CA GLN A 58 -8.05 3.30 13.13
C GLN A 58 -8.68 4.69 12.91
N LEU A 59 -9.30 4.94 11.76
CA LEU A 59 -10.01 6.18 11.44
C LEU A 59 -11.49 6.15 11.84
N ALA A 60 -11.91 5.22 12.71
CA ALA A 60 -13.28 5.18 13.21
C ALA A 60 -13.73 6.54 13.75
N GLY A 61 -14.91 7.01 13.30
CA GLY A 61 -15.46 8.31 13.67
C GLY A 61 -15.03 9.49 12.77
N VAL A 62 -14.07 9.29 11.87
CA VAL A 62 -13.73 10.29 10.83
C VAL A 62 -14.76 10.20 9.69
N ASP A 63 -15.10 11.35 9.11
CA ASP A 63 -15.92 11.42 7.89
C ASP A 63 -15.20 10.73 6.72
N GLN A 64 -15.89 9.75 6.11
CA GLN A 64 -15.36 8.91 5.04
C GLN A 64 -15.31 9.64 3.69
N SER A 65 -15.96 10.80 3.56
CA SER A 65 -15.96 11.63 2.36
C SER A 65 -14.65 12.42 2.18
N LEU A 66 -13.53 11.71 2.22
CA LEU A 66 -12.19 12.30 2.12
C LEU A 66 -11.95 12.90 0.73
N THR A 67 -11.45 14.15 0.72
CA THR A 67 -11.09 14.86 -0.50
C THR A 67 -9.70 15.51 -0.37
N GLY A 68 -9.13 15.93 -1.50
CA GLY A 68 -7.86 16.67 -1.55
C GLY A 68 -6.72 15.96 -0.80
N ALA A 69 -6.08 16.67 0.12
CA ALA A 69 -4.95 16.15 0.88
C ALA A 69 -5.32 14.96 1.77
N LYS A 70 -6.53 14.93 2.36
CA LYS A 70 -6.96 13.80 3.22
C LYS A 70 -7.15 12.52 2.42
N LEU A 71 -7.65 12.62 1.20
CA LEU A 71 -7.72 11.49 0.26
C LEU A 71 -6.32 10.94 -0.04
N ALA A 72 -5.37 11.82 -0.36
CA ALA A 72 -3.99 11.42 -0.63
C ALA A 72 -3.30 10.78 0.58
N LEU A 73 -3.55 11.31 1.79
CA LEU A 73 -3.05 10.73 3.04
C LEU A 73 -3.64 9.34 3.28
N TYR A 74 -4.94 9.16 3.07
CA TYR A 74 -5.60 7.86 3.23
C TYR A 74 -4.99 6.81 2.30
N GLN A 75 -4.89 7.13 1.00
CA GLN A 75 -4.26 6.24 0.03
C GLN A 75 -2.81 5.92 0.41
N ARG A 76 -2.03 6.92 0.81
CA ARG A 76 -0.63 6.71 1.22
C ARG A 76 -0.51 5.85 2.48
N ALA A 77 -1.41 6.01 3.46
CA ALA A 77 -1.45 5.22 4.68
C ALA A 77 -1.71 3.74 4.38
N VAL A 78 -2.76 3.45 3.61
CA VAL A 78 -3.11 2.08 3.20
C VAL A 78 -1.96 1.45 2.41
N TYR A 79 -1.44 2.18 1.42
CA TYR A 79 -0.33 1.67 0.60
C TYR A 79 0.99 1.57 1.36
N ALA A 80 1.18 2.29 2.47
CA ALA A 80 2.37 2.12 3.30
C ALA A 80 2.27 0.81 4.08
N LEU A 81 1.12 0.58 4.71
CA LEU A 81 0.88 -0.63 5.48
C LEU A 81 0.90 -1.88 4.59
N ALA A 82 0.19 -1.87 3.45
CA ALA A 82 0.21 -2.98 2.49
C ALA A 82 1.62 -3.30 1.98
N HIS A 83 2.45 -2.28 1.76
CA HIS A 83 3.84 -2.50 1.35
C HIS A 83 4.65 -3.16 2.47
N ALA A 84 4.51 -2.68 3.70
CA ALA A 84 5.21 -3.25 4.86
C ALA A 84 4.89 -4.74 5.04
N ASP A 85 3.64 -5.14 4.78
CA ASP A 85 3.17 -6.52 4.91
C ASP A 85 3.68 -7.42 3.78
N LEU A 86 3.92 -6.87 2.58
CA LEU A 86 4.45 -7.61 1.43
C LEU A 86 5.99 -7.74 1.42
N LEU A 87 6.73 -6.93 2.18
CA LEU A 87 8.21 -7.00 2.20
C LEU A 87 8.78 -8.40 2.48
N PRO A 88 8.26 -9.19 3.43
CA PRO A 88 8.75 -10.56 3.65
C PRO A 88 8.58 -11.44 2.40
N GLU A 89 7.45 -11.33 1.71
CA GLU A 89 7.18 -12.07 0.47
C GLU A 89 8.15 -11.63 -0.64
N PHE A 90 8.37 -10.32 -0.78
CA PHE A 90 9.31 -9.76 -1.76
C PHE A 90 10.74 -10.23 -1.51
N ALA A 91 11.17 -10.26 -0.25
CA ALA A 91 12.48 -10.75 0.15
C ALA A 91 12.67 -12.25 -0.10
N THR A 92 11.60 -13.07 -0.04
CA THR A 92 11.68 -14.49 -0.42
C THR A 92 11.80 -14.70 -1.93
N GLN A 93 11.08 -13.91 -2.73
CA GLN A 93 11.14 -14.00 -4.19
C GLN A 93 12.47 -13.49 -4.76
N ASN A 94 13.07 -12.49 -4.11
CA ASN A 94 14.35 -11.90 -4.51
C ASN A 94 15.59 -12.62 -3.94
N ARG A 95 15.40 -13.68 -3.14
CA ARG A 95 16.44 -14.35 -2.34
C ARG A 95 17.47 -15.16 -3.14
N ARG A 96 17.61 -14.91 -4.45
CA ARG A 96 18.65 -15.55 -5.28
C ARG A 96 20.05 -14.95 -5.08
N ASP A 97 20.20 -13.79 -4.45
CA ASP A 97 21.51 -13.19 -4.15
C ASP A 97 21.49 -12.56 -2.73
N GLU A 98 22.40 -12.99 -1.84
CA GLU A 98 22.77 -12.39 -0.53
C GLU A 98 21.73 -12.43 0.63
N ALA A 99 21.86 -13.41 1.54
CA ALA A 99 20.78 -13.84 2.43
C ALA A 99 20.74 -13.27 3.87
N GLU A 100 21.72 -12.46 4.32
CA GLU A 100 21.76 -12.00 5.73
C GLU A 100 21.48 -10.50 5.88
N ASN A 101 22.20 -9.62 5.16
CA ASN A 101 21.96 -8.16 5.20
C ASN A 101 20.57 -7.76 4.67
N THR A 102 20.03 -8.51 3.72
CA THR A 102 18.73 -8.23 3.07
C THR A 102 17.55 -8.40 4.03
N ALA A 103 17.66 -9.29 5.04
CA ALA A 103 16.57 -9.54 5.97
C ALA A 103 16.43 -8.44 7.03
N GLU A 104 17.56 -7.95 7.56
CA GLU A 104 17.59 -6.84 8.52
C GLU A 104 17.10 -5.54 7.85
N ASP A 105 17.54 -5.26 6.62
CA ASP A 105 17.12 -4.11 5.83
C ASP A 105 15.60 -4.13 5.53
N ALA A 106 15.03 -5.30 5.23
CA ALA A 106 13.57 -5.44 5.03
C ALA A 106 12.76 -5.13 6.30
N GLY A 107 13.29 -5.47 7.49
CA GLY A 107 12.67 -5.15 8.76
C GLY A 107 12.60 -3.63 9.00
N GLU A 108 13.74 -2.95 8.92
CA GLU A 108 13.80 -1.49 9.06
C GLU A 108 12.94 -0.76 8.04
N GLN A 109 12.93 -1.22 6.79
CA GLN A 109 12.08 -0.65 5.74
C GLN A 109 10.60 -0.83 6.08
N GLY A 110 10.20 -1.99 6.58
CA GLY A 110 8.84 -2.25 7.03
C GLY A 110 8.41 -1.29 8.13
N ASP A 111 9.27 -1.05 9.13
CA ASP A 111 8.98 -0.15 10.24
C ASP A 111 8.84 1.31 9.78
N ARG A 112 9.67 1.75 8.83
CA ARG A 112 9.53 3.08 8.22
C ARG A 112 8.18 3.25 7.52
N PHE A 113 7.70 2.23 6.82
CA PHE A 113 6.39 2.27 6.18
C PHE A 113 5.24 2.24 7.20
N ARG A 114 5.32 1.42 8.25
CA ARG A 114 4.35 1.44 9.35
C ARG A 114 4.29 2.82 10.01
N ALA A 115 5.44 3.40 10.31
CA ALA A 115 5.52 4.75 10.88
C ALA A 115 4.98 5.84 9.93
N GLN A 116 5.12 5.67 8.61
CA GLN A 116 4.48 6.57 7.63
C GLN A 116 2.95 6.44 7.68
N SER A 117 2.42 5.22 7.74
CA SER A 117 0.98 4.98 7.88
C SER A 117 0.42 5.63 9.14
N THR A 118 1.06 5.40 10.30
CA THR A 118 0.64 6.00 11.58
C THR A 118 0.62 7.53 11.53
N ARG A 119 1.63 8.16 10.92
CA ARG A 119 1.67 9.62 10.77
C ARG A 119 0.55 10.14 9.89
N ASP A 120 0.25 9.45 8.79
CA ASP A 120 -0.82 9.84 7.88
C ASP A 120 -2.20 9.70 8.53
N ILE A 121 -2.43 8.64 9.31
CA ILE A 121 -3.66 8.43 10.10
C ILE A 121 -3.84 9.56 11.11
N ALA A 122 -2.80 9.90 11.89
CA ALA A 122 -2.85 11.00 12.85
C ALA A 122 -3.21 12.32 12.14
N GLN A 123 -2.56 12.61 11.01
CA GLN A 123 -2.83 13.82 10.24
C GLN A 123 -4.28 13.87 9.70
N ILE A 124 -4.87 12.75 9.29
CA ILE A 124 -6.27 12.68 8.86
C ILE A 124 -7.23 13.01 10.02
N LYS A 125 -6.94 12.51 11.22
CA LYS A 125 -7.69 12.80 12.46
C LYS A 125 -7.57 14.25 12.92
N GLY A 126 -6.66 15.02 12.35
CA GLY A 126 -6.31 16.36 12.84
C GLY A 126 -5.41 16.31 14.07
N GLU A 127 -4.89 15.14 14.43
CA GLU A 127 -3.89 14.96 15.45
C GLU A 127 -2.53 15.25 14.81
N SER A 128 -1.86 16.32 15.23
CA SER A 128 -0.47 16.51 14.83
C SER A 128 0.35 15.30 15.31
N PRO A 129 1.23 14.71 14.49
CA PRO A 129 2.15 13.66 14.93
C PRO A 129 3.01 14.06 16.14
N ASN A 130 3.09 15.36 16.43
CA ASN A 130 3.85 15.97 17.52
C ASN A 130 2.96 16.59 18.62
N GLY A 131 1.65 16.36 18.63
CA GLY A 131 0.73 16.89 19.66
C GLY A 131 0.53 18.41 19.63
N ILE A 132 0.95 19.11 18.58
CA ILE A 132 0.67 20.55 18.43
C ILE A 132 -0.66 20.71 17.69
N GLU A 133 -1.70 21.07 18.43
CA GLU A 133 -2.99 21.49 17.90
C GLU A 133 -2.77 22.61 16.86
N LEU A 134 -3.21 22.40 15.63
CA LEU A 134 -3.16 23.45 14.60
C LEU A 134 -4.32 24.41 14.87
N LEU A 135 -4.06 25.42 15.71
CA LEU A 135 -4.94 26.57 15.94
C LEU A 135 -5.05 27.47 14.71
#